data_AF-A0A7S2KC75-F1
#
_entry.id   AF-A0A7S2KC75-F1
#
_cell.length_a   1.000
_cell.length_b   1.000
_cell.length_c   1.000
_cell.angle_alpha   90.00
_cell.angle_beta   90.00
_cell.angle_gamma   90.00
#
_symmetry.space_group_name_H-M   'P 1'
#
loop_
_entity.id
_entity.type
_entity.pdbx_description
1 polymer ?
#
loop_
_entity_poly.entity_id
_entity_poly.type
_entity_poly.pdbx_seq_one_letter_code
_entity_poly.pdbx_strand_id
1 'polypeptide(L)'
;MTTLGDYGEIFMGNPKNLERAGYKDKGGNIAYDPEFECTGGSSDPNDRQCPYETKESDAMGLETTGWDGRLMHLNMPSFRDPLCPRTLKYLFTKAKRPNDIRVRVLQQNMDVDDDCLETYCKMMAQLREETGGGDTSKGGPAGEDCPHRDQIFVHPISAKDAAGPTYARGLIGQDMHAAYAKNEISPQDFCMSTDSHMDFEPEWDEKMVNMWDQAKNEYAVLSTYVANIDQLGQNLNGVHEVPHLCMITFTSQVRTTATKCARNLVKPKLTNAVWGAGLSFSKCHAELKVPVDPHTPGIFDGEEFNRAARFFTYGYDVYTPNRVYVLHDYHGSQHNPKTSSWGHGKFGQEDLQNAYYRLNTMLDIPGGELDEQKALQLKRSRYGLGDRRTLDELIEFSGVDLRHKRATIDGKNRCGNIQWVPFIEHPKGANFIPTFDDTTEEPLDLPYDKSSVWYDPQIDGAGAGMISRDVIENEEAPKEKELRHAEEKAAHAVFKEEAKQLAGNSHHADEHKRLAAALEEDGAERGHKEVVSSAAAAALKAEQMEKEGVVVFPPLLRGSPQSALTTGKLFLSQKKHGIEHLPIQVKIAVILMIFGLCAAVITSGSGRGRRKKNSKKR
;
A
#
# COMPACT_ATOMS: atom_id res chain seq x y z
N MET A 1 12.53 -26.23 -32.35
CA MET A 1 13.54 -25.22 -32.02
C MET A 1 12.87 -23.86 -32.15
N THR A 2 12.28 -23.37 -31.07
CA THR A 2 11.86 -21.96 -30.94
C THR A 2 13.14 -21.13 -30.80
N THR A 3 13.24 -20.05 -31.56
CA THR A 3 14.42 -19.19 -31.57
C THR A 3 14.38 -18.25 -30.35
N LEU A 4 15.53 -17.98 -29.72
CA LEU A 4 15.66 -16.94 -28.69
C LEU A 4 15.15 -15.61 -29.30
N GLY A 5 13.97 -15.16 -28.89
CA GLY A 5 13.28 -13.99 -29.43
C GLY A 5 11.76 -14.15 -29.59
N ASP A 6 11.25 -15.38 -29.66
CA ASP A 6 9.82 -15.64 -29.90
C ASP A 6 8.92 -15.28 -28.69
N TYR A 7 9.50 -15.19 -27.49
CA TYR A 7 8.77 -14.97 -26.24
C TYR A 7 8.81 -13.50 -25.74
N GLY A 8 9.57 -12.64 -26.40
CA GLY A 8 9.77 -11.24 -26.02
C GLY A 8 11.20 -10.92 -25.57
N GLU A 9 11.41 -9.67 -25.14
CA GLU A 9 12.71 -9.12 -24.75
C GLU A 9 12.65 -8.40 -23.41
N ILE A 10 13.77 -8.41 -22.68
CA ILE A 10 13.95 -7.75 -21.39
C ILE A 10 15.09 -6.74 -21.50
N PHE A 11 14.83 -5.49 -21.14
CA PHE A 11 15.87 -4.48 -21.06
C PHE A 11 16.58 -4.52 -19.71
N MET A 12 17.83 -4.97 -19.72
CA MET A 12 18.71 -5.06 -18.54
C MET A 12 19.20 -3.68 -18.06
N GLY A 13 19.02 -2.62 -18.84
CA GLY A 13 19.48 -1.27 -18.52
C GLY A 13 20.69 -0.82 -19.33
N ASN A 14 21.01 0.47 -19.20
CA ASN A 14 22.20 1.03 -19.82
C ASN A 14 23.45 0.69 -18.99
N PRO A 15 24.55 0.19 -19.58
CA PRO A 15 25.75 -0.19 -18.83
C PRO A 15 26.32 0.90 -17.91
N LYS A 16 26.30 2.18 -18.32
CA LYS A 16 26.77 3.27 -17.46
C LYS A 16 25.89 3.48 -16.23
N ASN A 17 24.58 3.28 -16.39
CA ASN A 17 23.64 3.38 -15.27
C ASN A 17 23.76 2.17 -14.34
N LEU A 18 24.02 0.98 -14.89
CA LEU A 18 24.26 -0.24 -14.13
C LEU A 18 25.52 -0.11 -13.27
N GLU A 19 26.64 0.30 -13.87
CA GLU A 19 27.90 0.52 -13.15
C GLU A 19 27.73 1.52 -12.00
N ARG A 20 27.06 2.66 -12.27
CA ARG A 20 26.76 3.67 -11.23
C ARG A 20 25.86 3.14 -10.11
N ALA A 21 24.99 2.17 -10.41
CA ALA A 21 24.09 1.55 -9.44
C ALA A 21 24.72 0.31 -8.76
N GLY A 22 26.00 0.00 -9.01
CA GLY A 22 26.73 -1.09 -8.37
C GLY A 22 26.65 -2.44 -9.10
N TYR A 23 26.11 -2.48 -10.32
CA TYR A 23 26.00 -3.70 -11.12
C TYR A 23 27.17 -3.84 -12.10
N LYS A 24 27.63 -5.08 -12.32
CA LYS A 24 28.78 -5.42 -13.17
C LYS A 24 28.38 -5.86 -14.59
N ASP A 25 27.09 -6.02 -14.84
CA ASP A 25 26.55 -6.52 -16.11
C ASP A 25 26.68 -5.51 -17.26
N LYS A 26 26.82 -6.03 -18.48
CA LYS A 26 27.00 -5.22 -19.72
C LYS A 26 25.73 -4.45 -20.16
N GLY A 27 24.58 -4.67 -19.50
CA GLY A 27 23.30 -4.08 -19.87
C GLY A 27 22.77 -4.56 -21.24
N GLY A 28 21.88 -3.78 -21.85
CA GLY A 28 21.28 -4.09 -23.16
C GLY A 28 19.97 -4.87 -23.08
N ASN A 29 19.53 -5.45 -24.21
CA ASN A 29 18.36 -6.32 -24.26
C ASN A 29 18.80 -7.79 -24.23
N ILE A 30 18.04 -8.64 -23.56
CA ILE A 30 18.16 -10.10 -23.63
C ILE A 30 16.80 -10.70 -24.04
N ALA A 31 16.82 -11.90 -24.63
CA ALA A 31 15.59 -12.64 -24.88
C ALA A 31 14.97 -13.15 -23.57
N TYR A 32 13.65 -13.03 -23.46
CA TYR A 32 12.91 -13.68 -22.37
C TYR A 32 12.89 -15.19 -22.61
N ASP A 33 13.27 -15.95 -21.58
CA ASP A 33 13.21 -17.40 -21.56
C ASP A 33 12.28 -17.85 -20.42
N PRO A 34 11.02 -18.23 -20.73
CA PRO A 34 10.07 -18.67 -19.70
C PRO A 34 10.45 -20.02 -19.07
N GLU A 35 11.28 -20.84 -19.72
CA GLU A 35 11.72 -22.12 -19.15
C GLU A 35 12.86 -21.94 -18.15
N PHE A 36 13.57 -20.80 -18.20
CA PHE A 36 14.58 -20.45 -17.20
C PHE A 36 13.96 -20.29 -15.81
N GLU A 37 12.71 -19.83 -15.72
CA GLU A 37 11.95 -19.75 -14.46
C GLU A 37 11.90 -21.11 -13.75
N CYS A 38 11.86 -22.20 -14.52
CA CYS A 38 11.80 -23.55 -13.98
C CYS A 38 13.17 -24.20 -13.82
N THR A 39 14.12 -23.90 -14.69
CA THR A 39 15.37 -24.68 -14.82
C THR A 39 16.58 -23.97 -14.28
N GLY A 40 16.53 -22.65 -14.10
CA GLY A 40 17.72 -21.83 -13.85
C GLY A 40 18.78 -21.93 -14.96
N GLY A 41 18.40 -22.40 -16.15
CA GLY A 41 19.32 -22.71 -17.24
C GLY A 41 19.98 -24.09 -17.13
N SER A 42 19.61 -24.91 -16.15
CA SER A 42 20.05 -26.31 -16.09
C SER A 42 19.42 -27.12 -17.24
N SER A 43 20.20 -28.09 -17.73
CA SER A 43 19.73 -29.08 -18.71
C SER A 43 19.38 -30.42 -18.07
N ASP A 44 19.60 -30.58 -16.76
CA ASP A 44 19.19 -31.76 -16.01
C ASP A 44 17.68 -31.67 -15.71
N PRO A 45 16.87 -32.64 -16.16
CA PRO A 45 15.44 -32.67 -15.86
C PRO A 45 15.12 -32.70 -14.36
N ASN A 46 16.04 -33.17 -13.50
CA ASN A 46 15.84 -33.20 -12.05
C ASN A 46 15.98 -31.83 -11.38
N ASP A 47 16.64 -30.87 -12.05
CA ASP A 47 16.79 -29.50 -11.56
C ASP A 47 15.57 -28.62 -11.91
N ARG A 48 14.63 -29.16 -12.69
CA ARG A 48 13.41 -28.47 -13.08
C ARG A 48 12.47 -28.37 -11.89
N GLN A 49 12.17 -27.13 -11.49
CA GLN A 49 11.22 -26.81 -10.43
C GLN A 49 10.37 -25.63 -10.87
N CYS A 50 9.12 -25.89 -11.25
CA CYS A 50 8.18 -24.84 -11.65
C CYS A 50 7.11 -24.59 -10.59
N PRO A 51 6.59 -23.35 -10.46
CA PRO A 51 5.45 -23.07 -9.59
C PRO A 51 4.23 -23.97 -9.85
N TYR A 52 3.88 -24.23 -11.11
CA TYR A 52 2.71 -25.05 -11.48
C TYR A 52 2.90 -26.55 -11.26
N GLU A 53 4.14 -27.05 -11.22
CA GLU A 53 4.41 -28.48 -10.99
C GLU A 53 4.12 -28.89 -9.56
N THR A 54 3.93 -27.92 -8.66
CA THR A 54 3.56 -28.14 -7.26
C THR A 54 2.05 -28.34 -7.04
N LYS A 55 1.19 -28.26 -8.07
CA LYS A 55 -0.28 -28.30 -7.91
C LYS A 55 -0.96 -29.28 -8.87
N GLU A 56 -1.82 -30.14 -8.31
CA GLU A 56 -2.68 -31.06 -9.09
C GLU A 56 -4.07 -30.45 -9.41
N SER A 57 -4.61 -29.57 -8.56
CA SER A 57 -5.90 -28.86 -8.74
C SER A 57 -6.00 -27.59 -7.87
N ASP A 58 -7.06 -26.80 -8.04
CA ASP A 58 -7.30 -25.61 -7.20
C ASP A 58 -7.82 -25.99 -5.79
N ALA A 59 -7.78 -25.03 -4.87
CA ALA A 59 -8.12 -25.24 -3.46
C ALA A 59 -9.65 -25.33 -3.16
N MET A 60 -10.51 -25.24 -4.18
CA MET A 60 -11.98 -25.30 -4.06
C MET A 60 -12.62 -26.39 -4.94
N GLY A 61 -11.84 -27.12 -5.74
CA GLY A 61 -12.37 -28.06 -6.74
C GLY A 61 -13.00 -27.35 -7.95
N LEU A 62 -12.76 -26.05 -8.14
CA LEU A 62 -13.07 -25.31 -9.37
C LEU A 62 -11.89 -25.46 -10.34
N GLU A 63 -12.05 -24.99 -11.58
CA GLU A 63 -10.88 -24.86 -12.46
C GLU A 63 -9.95 -23.79 -11.87
N THR A 64 -8.65 -24.10 -11.76
CA THR A 64 -7.59 -23.17 -11.30
C THR A 64 -7.59 -21.87 -12.10
N THR A 65 -8.04 -21.94 -13.35
CA THR A 65 -8.12 -20.86 -14.31
C THR A 65 -9.53 -20.27 -14.42
N GLY A 66 -9.61 -19.05 -14.92
CA GLY A 66 -10.86 -18.43 -15.31
C GLY A 66 -11.64 -17.74 -14.18
N TRP A 67 -12.64 -16.97 -14.60
CA TRP A 67 -13.42 -16.09 -13.73
C TRP A 67 -14.78 -16.68 -13.31
N ASP A 68 -15.20 -17.81 -13.87
CA ASP A 68 -16.53 -18.32 -13.57
C ASP A 68 -16.69 -18.70 -12.10
N GLY A 69 -17.79 -18.21 -11.50
CA GLY A 69 -18.10 -18.41 -10.09
C GLY A 69 -17.32 -17.53 -9.10
N ARG A 70 -16.53 -16.55 -9.57
CA ARG A 70 -15.68 -15.69 -8.73
C ARG A 70 -16.06 -14.22 -8.86
N LEU A 71 -15.91 -13.46 -7.77
CA LEU A 71 -16.02 -12.00 -7.77
C LEU A 71 -14.66 -11.35 -8.00
N MET A 72 -14.68 -10.06 -8.37
CA MET A 72 -13.49 -9.23 -8.44
C MET A 72 -13.59 -8.05 -7.45
N HIS A 73 -12.66 -7.95 -6.53
CA HIS A 73 -12.61 -6.95 -5.47
C HIS A 73 -11.54 -5.91 -5.74
N LEU A 74 -11.90 -4.63 -5.79
CA LEU A 74 -10.99 -3.53 -6.06
C LEU A 74 -10.81 -2.68 -4.80
N ASN A 75 -9.56 -2.40 -4.46
CA ASN A 75 -9.14 -1.57 -3.34
C ASN A 75 -8.61 -0.24 -3.89
N MET A 76 -9.29 0.86 -3.58
CA MET A 76 -9.00 2.18 -4.14
C MET A 76 -8.88 3.25 -3.04
N PRO A 77 -7.67 3.56 -2.55
CA PRO A 77 -7.47 4.73 -1.70
C PRO A 77 -7.63 6.01 -2.53
N SER A 78 -8.42 6.96 -2.02
CA SER A 78 -8.69 8.24 -2.66
C SER A 78 -8.43 9.37 -1.66
N PHE A 79 -7.40 10.18 -1.90
CA PHE A 79 -7.07 11.34 -1.07
C PHE A 79 -7.42 12.63 -1.82
N ARG A 80 -8.55 13.24 -1.45
CA ARG A 80 -9.05 14.51 -2.02
C ARG A 80 -9.02 14.53 -3.55
N ASP A 81 -9.25 13.37 -4.17
CA ASP A 81 -9.03 13.16 -5.59
C ASP A 81 -10.33 13.38 -6.39
N PRO A 82 -10.42 14.46 -7.20
CA PRO A 82 -11.61 14.73 -8.01
C PRO A 82 -11.80 13.73 -9.16
N LEU A 83 -10.82 12.88 -9.44
CA LEU A 83 -10.86 11.91 -10.54
C LEU A 83 -11.43 10.55 -10.12
N CYS A 84 -11.61 10.32 -8.81
CA CYS A 84 -12.22 9.10 -8.27
C CYS A 84 -13.56 8.71 -8.96
N PRO A 85 -14.52 9.63 -9.14
CA PRO A 85 -15.76 9.35 -9.89
C PRO A 85 -15.54 8.83 -11.31
N ARG A 86 -14.55 9.42 -12.02
CA ARG A 86 -14.22 9.09 -13.40
C ARG A 86 -13.58 7.71 -13.48
N THR A 87 -12.72 7.38 -12.52
CA THR A 87 -12.13 6.04 -12.40
C THR A 87 -13.22 4.98 -12.22
N LEU A 88 -14.18 5.19 -11.31
CA LEU A 88 -15.33 4.30 -11.14
C LEU A 88 -16.15 4.15 -12.42
N LYS A 89 -16.40 5.26 -13.13
CA LYS A 89 -17.10 5.25 -14.42
C LYS A 89 -16.39 4.33 -15.41
N TYR A 90 -15.11 4.53 -15.66
CA TYR A 90 -14.37 3.74 -16.65
C TYR A 90 -14.20 2.28 -16.25
N LEU A 91 -13.98 2.02 -14.96
CA LEU A 91 -13.89 0.69 -14.39
C LEU A 91 -15.14 -0.14 -14.72
N PHE A 92 -16.35 0.41 -14.52
CA PHE A 92 -17.60 -0.31 -14.80
C PHE A 92 -17.97 -0.30 -16.29
N THR A 93 -17.87 0.84 -16.98
CA THR A 93 -18.34 0.92 -18.38
C THR A 93 -17.45 0.21 -19.37
N LYS A 94 -16.19 -0.06 -19.00
CA LYS A 94 -15.24 -0.81 -19.82
C LYS A 94 -15.04 -2.26 -19.36
N ALA A 95 -15.71 -2.69 -18.29
CA ALA A 95 -15.69 -4.08 -17.87
C ALA A 95 -16.58 -4.96 -18.75
N LYS A 96 -16.16 -6.21 -18.97
CA LYS A 96 -16.98 -7.25 -19.61
C LYS A 96 -18.04 -7.80 -18.65
N ARG A 97 -17.70 -7.91 -17.36
CA ARG A 97 -18.57 -8.47 -16.31
C ARG A 97 -18.74 -7.48 -15.15
N PRO A 98 -19.32 -6.29 -15.40
CA PRO A 98 -19.42 -5.24 -14.38
C PRO A 98 -20.24 -5.63 -13.15
N ASN A 99 -21.13 -6.62 -13.25
CA ASN A 99 -21.93 -7.12 -12.12
C ASN A 99 -21.14 -7.98 -11.12
N ASP A 100 -19.99 -8.50 -11.52
CA ASP A 100 -19.15 -9.38 -10.68
C ASP A 100 -18.08 -8.58 -9.92
N ILE A 101 -18.09 -7.25 -10.08
CA ILE A 101 -17.10 -6.35 -9.51
C ILE A 101 -17.60 -5.73 -8.19
N ARG A 102 -16.74 -5.61 -7.19
CA ARG A 102 -16.97 -4.94 -5.91
C ARG A 102 -15.84 -3.96 -5.65
N VAL A 103 -16.14 -2.69 -5.38
CA VAL A 103 -15.12 -1.64 -5.21
C VAL A 103 -15.18 -1.07 -3.80
N ARG A 104 -14.06 -1.11 -3.07
CA ARG A 104 -13.87 -0.46 -1.77
C ARG A 104 -13.08 0.81 -1.97
N VAL A 105 -13.70 1.94 -1.64
CA VAL A 105 -13.10 3.27 -1.75
C VAL A 105 -12.85 3.81 -0.37
N LEU A 106 -11.58 3.99 0.01
CA LEU A 106 -11.27 4.82 1.17
C LEU A 106 -11.22 6.27 0.72
N GLN A 107 -12.27 7.02 1.02
CA GLN A 107 -12.42 8.42 0.62
C GLN A 107 -11.96 9.34 1.75
N GLN A 108 -10.86 10.05 1.52
CA GLN A 108 -10.25 10.97 2.48
C GLN A 108 -10.48 12.42 2.02
N ASN A 109 -11.63 12.99 2.37
CA ASN A 109 -12.11 14.26 1.84
C ASN A 109 -12.21 15.36 2.92
N MET A 110 -12.18 16.61 2.48
CA MET A 110 -12.70 17.76 3.23
C MET A 110 -14.17 18.01 2.85
N ASP A 111 -14.90 18.76 3.68
CA ASP A 111 -16.31 19.12 3.42
C ASP A 111 -16.54 19.85 2.07
N VAL A 112 -15.48 20.44 1.51
CA VAL A 112 -15.51 21.18 0.23
C VAL A 112 -15.20 20.32 -0.98
N ASP A 113 -14.73 19.08 -0.78
CA ASP A 113 -14.34 18.19 -1.87
C ASP A 113 -15.56 17.37 -2.32
N ASP A 114 -15.60 17.02 -3.62
CA ASP A 114 -16.70 16.24 -4.18
C ASP A 114 -16.68 14.80 -3.65
N ASP A 115 -17.88 14.27 -3.34
CA ASP A 115 -18.04 12.86 -2.98
C ASP A 115 -17.90 11.97 -4.22
N CYS A 116 -17.09 10.92 -4.10
CA CYS A 116 -16.73 10.05 -5.21
C CYS A 116 -17.93 9.29 -5.76
N LEU A 117 -18.78 8.72 -4.90
CA LEU A 117 -19.92 7.90 -5.29
C LEU A 117 -21.06 8.77 -5.82
N GLU A 118 -21.40 9.85 -5.13
CA GLU A 118 -22.47 10.75 -5.57
C GLU A 118 -22.12 11.44 -6.90
N THR A 119 -20.86 11.79 -7.11
CA THR A 119 -20.41 12.35 -8.38
C THR A 119 -20.35 11.30 -9.49
N TYR A 120 -19.96 10.06 -9.18
CA TYR A 120 -20.07 8.93 -10.12
C TYR A 120 -21.53 8.75 -10.57
N CYS A 121 -22.48 8.73 -9.64
CA CYS A 121 -23.91 8.62 -9.95
C CYS A 121 -24.37 9.72 -10.92
N LYS A 122 -23.97 10.97 -10.69
CA LYS A 122 -24.28 12.09 -11.61
C LYS A 122 -23.69 11.88 -13.00
N MET A 123 -22.43 11.42 -13.08
CA MET A 123 -21.76 11.14 -14.36
C MET A 123 -22.45 10.01 -15.14
N MET A 124 -22.95 8.99 -14.44
CA MET A 124 -23.68 7.88 -15.06
C MET A 124 -25.07 8.29 -15.53
N ALA A 125 -25.79 9.09 -14.74
CA ALA A 125 -27.08 9.68 -15.15
C ALA A 125 -26.94 10.56 -16.39
N GLN A 126 -25.91 11.41 -16.43
CA GLN A 126 -25.60 12.24 -17.60
C GLN A 126 -25.27 11.37 -18.83
N LEU A 127 -24.39 10.38 -18.68
CA LEU A 127 -24.05 9.47 -19.78
C LEU A 127 -25.29 8.75 -20.32
N ARG A 128 -26.20 8.36 -19.43
CA ARG A 128 -27.48 7.74 -19.80
C ARG A 128 -28.35 8.68 -20.62
N GLU A 129 -28.49 9.94 -20.23
CA GLU A 129 -29.24 10.95 -20.99
C GLU A 129 -28.63 11.16 -22.38
N GLU A 130 -27.31 11.33 -22.45
CA GLU A 130 -26.55 11.55 -23.69
C GLU A 130 -26.67 10.37 -24.68
N THR A 131 -26.79 9.15 -24.16
CA THR A 131 -26.86 7.92 -24.97
C THR A 131 -28.29 7.46 -25.26
N GLY A 132 -29.32 8.20 -24.84
CA GLY A 132 -30.72 7.90 -25.18
C GLY A 132 -31.43 6.98 -24.17
N GLY A 133 -31.10 7.09 -22.89
CA GLY A 133 -31.87 6.48 -21.79
C GLY A 133 -31.43 5.08 -21.39
N GLY A 134 -30.18 4.71 -21.67
CA GLY A 134 -29.61 3.39 -21.38
C GLY A 134 -29.49 2.48 -22.61
N ASP A 135 -29.39 3.08 -23.80
CA ASP A 135 -29.08 2.38 -25.04
C ASP A 135 -27.62 1.93 -25.03
N THR A 136 -27.39 0.67 -24.67
CA THR A 136 -26.05 0.06 -24.60
C THR A 136 -25.35 0.03 -25.95
N SER A 137 -26.10 0.07 -27.07
CA SER A 137 -25.50 0.12 -28.41
C SER A 137 -24.77 1.44 -28.69
N LYS A 138 -25.11 2.50 -27.93
CA LYS A 138 -24.45 3.81 -27.97
C LYS A 138 -23.48 4.04 -26.80
N GLY A 139 -23.19 2.99 -26.03
CA GLY A 139 -22.31 3.05 -24.86
C GLY A 139 -23.01 3.54 -23.57
N GLY A 140 -24.35 3.63 -23.57
CA GLY A 140 -25.12 4.00 -22.39
C GLY A 140 -25.23 2.86 -21.38
N PRO A 141 -25.11 3.11 -20.06
CA PRO A 141 -25.34 2.06 -19.07
C PRO A 141 -26.83 1.68 -19.01
N ALA A 142 -27.12 0.39 -19.01
CA ALA A 142 -28.47 -0.10 -18.71
C ALA A 142 -28.80 0.03 -17.22
N GLY A 143 -30.09 0.02 -16.86
CA GLY A 143 -30.53 -0.07 -15.45
C GLY A 143 -31.06 1.24 -14.87
N GLU A 144 -30.60 1.64 -13.68
CA GLU A 144 -30.96 2.87 -12.95
C GLU A 144 -30.05 4.06 -13.30
N ASP A 145 -30.34 5.24 -12.75
CA ASP A 145 -29.51 6.45 -12.96
C ASP A 145 -28.11 6.33 -12.32
N CYS A 146 -27.98 5.52 -11.26
CA CYS A 146 -26.69 5.16 -10.65
C CYS A 146 -26.47 3.65 -10.68
N PRO A 147 -26.10 3.07 -11.83
CA PRO A 147 -25.83 1.64 -11.95
C PRO A 147 -24.65 1.23 -11.06
N HIS A 148 -24.68 0.00 -10.53
CA HIS A 148 -23.65 -0.59 -9.67
C HIS A 148 -23.40 0.13 -8.33
N ARG A 149 -24.33 1.01 -7.90
CA ARG A 149 -24.21 1.74 -6.63
C ARG A 149 -24.01 0.81 -5.43
N ASP A 150 -24.71 -0.32 -5.41
CA ASP A 150 -24.67 -1.36 -4.39
C ASP A 150 -23.37 -2.19 -4.40
N GLN A 151 -22.56 -2.03 -5.44
CA GLN A 151 -21.25 -2.67 -5.57
C GLN A 151 -20.09 -1.78 -5.11
N ILE A 152 -20.37 -0.52 -4.73
CA ILE A 152 -19.38 0.48 -4.33
C ILE A 152 -19.51 0.75 -2.82
N PHE A 153 -18.50 0.37 -2.06
CA PHE A 153 -18.40 0.54 -0.62
C PHE A 153 -17.47 1.71 -0.30
N VAL A 154 -18.04 2.82 0.17
CA VAL A 154 -17.26 4.00 0.56
C VAL A 154 -16.97 3.94 2.06
N HIS A 155 -15.70 3.97 2.42
CA HIS A 155 -15.21 4.21 3.78
C HIS A 155 -14.73 5.68 3.85
N PRO A 156 -15.56 6.60 4.35
CA PRO A 156 -15.20 8.01 4.42
C PRO A 156 -14.39 8.32 5.68
N ILE A 157 -13.30 9.06 5.53
CA ILE A 157 -12.59 9.72 6.63
C ILE A 157 -12.33 11.18 6.30
N SER A 158 -12.10 12.02 7.31
CA SER A 158 -11.65 13.39 7.06
C SER A 158 -10.23 13.37 6.49
N ALA A 159 -9.95 14.20 5.49
CA ALA A 159 -8.58 14.41 5.01
C ALA A 159 -7.62 14.89 6.11
N LYS A 160 -8.14 15.47 7.21
CA LYS A 160 -7.35 15.84 8.39
C LYS A 160 -6.82 14.62 9.15
N ASP A 161 -7.50 13.49 9.07
CA ASP A 161 -7.13 12.23 9.72
C ASP A 161 -6.34 11.31 8.77
N ALA A 162 -6.05 11.75 7.54
CA ALA A 162 -5.20 11.02 6.62
C ALA A 162 -3.77 10.90 7.17
N ALA A 163 -3.09 9.80 6.84
CA ALA A 163 -1.71 9.57 7.26
C ALA A 163 -0.84 8.93 6.17
N GLY A 164 -1.17 9.19 4.90
CA GLY A 164 -0.43 8.68 3.74
C GLY A 164 -1.00 7.40 3.14
N PRO A 165 -0.37 6.89 2.07
CA PRO A 165 -0.92 5.81 1.24
C PRO A 165 -0.96 4.46 1.95
N THR A 166 0.04 4.14 2.77
CA THR A 166 0.09 2.87 3.53
C THR A 166 -1.02 2.79 4.57
N TYR A 167 -1.25 3.88 5.31
CA TYR A 167 -2.36 3.99 6.25
C TYR A 167 -3.70 3.78 5.54
N ALA A 168 -3.90 4.46 4.41
CA ALA A 168 -5.13 4.36 3.63
C ALA A 168 -5.37 2.92 3.12
N ARG A 169 -4.36 2.30 2.51
CA ARG A 169 -4.47 0.92 2.02
C ARG A 169 -4.61 -0.09 3.16
N GLY A 170 -4.03 0.18 4.33
CA GLY A 170 -4.17 -0.63 5.53
C GLY A 170 -5.60 -0.62 6.09
N LEU A 171 -6.26 0.54 6.10
CA LEU A 171 -7.68 0.64 6.46
C LEU A 171 -8.58 -0.15 5.49
N ILE A 172 -8.31 -0.08 4.18
CA ILE A 172 -9.02 -0.91 3.19
C ILE A 172 -8.76 -2.40 3.45
N GLY A 173 -7.54 -2.78 3.84
CA GLY A 173 -7.22 -4.14 4.26
C GLY A 173 -8.10 -4.62 5.42
N GLN A 174 -8.40 -3.75 6.39
CA GLN A 174 -9.32 -4.08 7.48
C GLN A 174 -10.76 -4.29 6.99
N ASP A 175 -11.23 -3.45 6.07
CA ASP A 175 -12.55 -3.61 5.44
C ASP A 175 -12.64 -4.93 4.65
N MET A 176 -11.55 -5.32 3.99
CA MET A 176 -11.43 -6.61 3.29
C MET A 176 -11.52 -7.78 4.27
N HIS A 177 -10.80 -7.75 5.39
CA HIS A 177 -10.90 -8.78 6.43
C HIS A 177 -12.30 -8.84 7.06
N ALA A 178 -12.93 -7.69 7.30
CA ALA A 178 -14.29 -7.64 7.83
C ALA A 178 -15.31 -8.24 6.85
N ALA A 179 -15.14 -8.03 5.55
CA ALA A 179 -15.97 -8.62 4.50
C ALA A 179 -15.70 -10.13 4.34
N TYR A 180 -14.44 -10.56 4.42
CA TYR A 180 -14.06 -11.98 4.45
C TYR A 180 -14.72 -12.70 5.64
N ALA A 181 -14.68 -12.12 6.84
CA ALA A 181 -15.34 -12.67 8.03
C ALA A 181 -16.87 -12.81 7.89
N LYS A 182 -17.49 -12.04 6.99
CA LYS A 182 -18.92 -12.12 6.65
C LYS A 182 -19.22 -13.05 5.45
N ASN A 183 -18.20 -13.71 4.90
CA ASN A 183 -18.28 -14.50 3.66
C ASN A 183 -18.72 -13.68 2.43
N GLU A 184 -18.41 -12.38 2.42
CA GLU A 184 -18.63 -11.49 1.26
C GLU A 184 -17.45 -11.52 0.27
N ILE A 185 -16.34 -12.13 0.67
CA ILE A 185 -15.12 -12.33 -0.12
C ILE A 185 -14.70 -13.78 0.05
N SER A 186 -14.44 -14.47 -1.05
CA SER A 186 -13.77 -15.76 -1.06
C SER A 186 -12.25 -15.57 -1.21
N PRO A 187 -11.39 -16.36 -0.54
CA PRO A 187 -9.96 -16.37 -0.81
C PRO A 187 -9.61 -16.65 -2.30
N GLN A 188 -10.52 -17.31 -3.02
CA GLN A 188 -10.39 -17.66 -4.45
C GLN A 188 -10.96 -16.61 -5.42
N ASP A 189 -11.58 -15.55 -4.91
CA ASP A 189 -11.95 -14.38 -5.72
C ASP A 189 -10.70 -13.68 -6.25
N PHE A 190 -10.86 -12.78 -7.21
CA PHE A 190 -9.77 -11.93 -7.67
C PHE A 190 -9.76 -10.61 -6.90
N CYS A 191 -8.58 -10.16 -6.52
CA CYS A 191 -8.36 -8.90 -5.82
C CYS A 191 -7.40 -8.03 -6.61
N MET A 192 -7.73 -6.74 -6.72
CA MET A 192 -6.90 -5.71 -7.34
C MET A 192 -6.75 -4.51 -6.42
N SER A 193 -5.53 -4.03 -6.24
CA SER A 193 -5.22 -2.75 -5.59
C SER A 193 -4.67 -1.77 -6.62
N THR A 194 -5.22 -0.56 -6.66
CA THR A 194 -4.89 0.48 -7.65
C THR A 194 -5.18 1.87 -7.08
N ASP A 195 -4.75 2.93 -7.75
CA ASP A 195 -5.03 4.32 -7.35
C ASP A 195 -6.43 4.81 -7.79
N SER A 196 -6.80 6.02 -7.39
CA SER A 196 -8.13 6.61 -7.63
C SER A 196 -8.27 7.44 -8.92
N HIS A 197 -7.25 7.50 -9.77
CA HIS A 197 -7.23 8.30 -11.00
C HIS A 197 -6.73 7.47 -12.18
N MET A 198 -7.47 6.40 -12.45
CA MET A 198 -7.11 5.38 -13.42
C MET A 198 -8.04 5.41 -14.63
N ASP A 199 -7.58 4.78 -15.69
CA ASP A 199 -8.39 4.37 -16.83
C ASP A 199 -8.05 2.93 -17.21
N PHE A 200 -8.92 2.33 -18.01
CA PHE A 200 -8.91 0.92 -18.33
C PHE A 200 -9.06 0.71 -19.84
N GLU A 201 -8.48 -0.39 -20.33
CA GLU A 201 -8.82 -0.93 -21.65
C GLU A 201 -10.26 -1.50 -21.66
N PRO A 202 -10.94 -1.54 -22.81
CA PRO A 202 -12.17 -2.33 -22.93
C PRO A 202 -11.92 -3.79 -22.55
N GLU A 203 -12.84 -4.40 -21.80
CA GLU A 203 -12.77 -5.78 -21.29
C GLU A 203 -11.52 -6.03 -20.41
N TRP A 204 -11.01 -4.99 -19.73
CA TRP A 204 -9.79 -5.06 -18.91
C TRP A 204 -9.87 -6.19 -17.87
N ASP A 205 -11.05 -6.42 -17.31
CA ASP A 205 -11.34 -7.34 -16.23
C ASP A 205 -11.12 -8.80 -16.65
N GLU A 206 -11.70 -9.22 -17.77
CA GLU A 206 -11.45 -10.54 -18.34
C GLU A 206 -9.99 -10.68 -18.82
N LYS A 207 -9.45 -9.61 -19.42
CA LYS A 207 -8.05 -9.60 -19.88
C LYS A 207 -7.05 -9.75 -18.73
N MET A 208 -7.33 -9.17 -17.55
CA MET A 208 -6.51 -9.31 -16.36
C MET A 208 -6.56 -10.73 -15.79
N VAL A 209 -7.74 -11.35 -15.72
CA VAL A 209 -7.88 -12.76 -15.30
C VAL A 209 -7.13 -13.69 -16.25
N ASN A 210 -7.35 -13.54 -17.56
CA ASN A 210 -6.65 -14.36 -18.57
C ASN A 210 -5.14 -14.19 -18.51
N MET A 211 -4.65 -12.98 -18.17
CA MET A 211 -3.22 -12.75 -17.98
C MET A 211 -2.70 -13.45 -16.73
N TRP A 212 -3.44 -13.39 -15.61
CA TRP A 212 -3.05 -14.07 -14.38
C TRP A 212 -2.97 -15.58 -14.57
N ASP A 213 -3.91 -16.19 -15.31
CA ASP A 213 -3.90 -17.61 -15.64
C ASP A 213 -2.63 -18.04 -16.41
N GLN A 214 -2.06 -17.15 -17.23
CA GLN A 214 -0.82 -17.41 -17.98
C GLN A 214 0.43 -17.46 -17.09
N ALA A 215 0.39 -16.91 -15.87
CA ALA A 215 1.48 -17.05 -14.91
C ALA A 215 1.61 -18.51 -14.42
N LYS A 216 0.52 -19.30 -14.49
CA LYS A 216 0.46 -20.68 -14.02
C LYS A 216 1.02 -20.82 -12.61
N ASN A 217 0.56 -19.95 -11.71
CA ASN A 217 0.99 -19.96 -10.32
C ASN A 217 -0.16 -19.42 -9.46
N GLU A 218 -0.71 -20.27 -8.58
CA GLU A 218 -1.78 -19.89 -7.65
C GLU A 218 -1.37 -18.73 -6.72
N TYR A 219 -0.07 -18.58 -6.48
CA TYR A 219 0.52 -17.53 -5.66
C TYR A 219 1.08 -16.37 -6.49
N ALA A 220 0.65 -16.22 -7.74
CA ALA A 220 1.05 -15.10 -8.58
C ALA A 220 0.42 -13.77 -8.12
N VAL A 221 1.25 -12.73 -8.08
CA VAL A 221 0.85 -11.33 -7.97
C VAL A 221 1.34 -10.60 -9.22
N LEU A 222 0.42 -10.20 -10.10
CA LEU A 222 0.76 -9.32 -11.22
C LEU A 222 0.93 -7.90 -10.69
N SER A 223 2.11 -7.31 -10.85
CA SER A 223 2.38 -5.97 -10.35
C SER A 223 3.41 -5.21 -11.17
N THR A 224 3.15 -3.92 -11.35
CA THR A 224 4.03 -2.97 -12.03
C THR A 224 3.57 -1.54 -11.80
N TYR A 225 4.38 -0.57 -12.21
CA TYR A 225 3.89 0.77 -12.56
C TYR A 225 3.14 0.69 -13.89
N VAL A 226 2.04 1.42 -14.00
CA VAL A 226 1.20 1.41 -15.20
C VAL A 226 1.55 2.55 -16.16
N ALA A 227 1.15 2.40 -17.42
CA ALA A 227 1.33 3.46 -18.41
C ALA A 227 0.43 4.67 -18.12
N ASN A 228 0.77 5.80 -18.72
CA ASN A 228 -0.07 6.99 -18.68
C ASN A 228 -1.32 6.81 -19.57
N ILE A 229 -2.46 7.39 -19.17
CA ILE A 229 -3.74 7.31 -19.87
C ILE A 229 -3.68 7.77 -21.33
N ASP A 230 -2.75 8.66 -21.70
CA ASP A 230 -2.54 9.08 -23.08
C ASP A 230 -2.04 7.94 -23.99
N GLN A 231 -1.54 6.84 -23.41
CA GLN A 231 -1.11 5.62 -24.09
C GLN A 231 -2.22 4.57 -24.24
N LEU A 232 -3.46 4.88 -23.84
CA LEU A 232 -4.60 3.97 -24.00
C LEU A 232 -4.77 3.56 -25.47
N GLY A 233 -4.85 2.25 -25.71
CA GLY A 233 -4.96 1.65 -27.04
C GLY A 233 -3.71 1.79 -27.91
N GLN A 234 -2.62 2.35 -27.39
CA GLN A 234 -1.39 2.59 -28.16
C GLN A 234 -0.40 1.44 -28.01
N ASN A 235 0.10 0.95 -29.14
CA ASN A 235 1.30 0.13 -29.18
C ASN A 235 2.48 1.02 -29.58
N LEU A 236 3.05 1.72 -28.60
CA LEU A 236 4.17 2.63 -28.83
C LEU A 236 5.31 1.87 -29.53
N ASN A 237 5.75 2.37 -30.69
CA ASN A 237 6.80 1.76 -31.53
C ASN A 237 6.49 0.36 -32.08
N GLY A 238 5.22 -0.10 -32.04
CA GLY A 238 4.83 -1.43 -32.50
C GLY A 238 5.38 -2.57 -31.62
N VAL A 239 5.92 -2.24 -30.45
CA VAL A 239 6.42 -3.18 -29.46
C VAL A 239 5.58 -3.03 -28.20
N HIS A 240 4.94 -4.10 -27.76
CA HIS A 240 4.12 -4.06 -26.56
C HIS A 240 5.01 -3.89 -25.32
N GLU A 241 5.39 -2.65 -25.03
CA GLU A 241 6.24 -2.30 -23.89
C GLU A 241 5.41 -2.31 -22.60
N VAL A 242 5.97 -2.94 -21.58
CA VAL A 242 5.44 -2.94 -20.22
C VAL A 242 6.56 -2.49 -19.27
N PRO A 243 6.26 -1.64 -18.28
CA PRO A 243 7.25 -1.33 -17.25
C PRO A 243 7.63 -2.62 -16.51
N HIS A 244 8.92 -2.82 -16.28
CA HIS A 244 9.48 -3.96 -15.57
C HIS A 244 10.23 -3.47 -14.33
N LEU A 245 9.75 -3.85 -13.16
CA LEU A 245 10.34 -3.47 -11.88
C LEU A 245 11.34 -4.54 -11.44
N CYS A 246 12.60 -4.15 -11.26
CA CYS A 246 13.66 -5.10 -10.90
C CYS A 246 14.93 -4.46 -10.30
N MET A 247 14.99 -3.13 -10.28
CA MET A 247 16.13 -2.39 -9.72
C MET A 247 15.66 -1.52 -8.58
N ILE A 248 16.53 -1.40 -7.58
CA ILE A 248 16.30 -0.55 -6.41
C ILE A 248 17.48 0.38 -6.18
N THR A 249 17.25 1.39 -5.34
CA THR A 249 18.27 2.21 -4.68
C THR A 249 17.92 2.29 -3.21
N PHE A 250 18.90 2.60 -2.37
CA PHE A 250 18.66 2.96 -0.98
C PHE A 250 18.56 4.48 -0.85
N THR A 251 17.47 4.94 -0.25
CA THR A 251 17.34 6.29 0.32
C THR A 251 17.39 6.16 1.86
N SER A 252 16.36 6.60 2.58
CA SER A 252 16.11 6.14 3.95
C SER A 252 15.68 4.66 3.98
N GLN A 253 15.00 4.20 2.92
CA GLN A 253 14.53 2.83 2.72
C GLN A 253 14.88 2.31 1.31
N VAL A 254 14.51 1.06 1.03
CA VAL A 254 14.57 0.49 -0.33
C VAL A 254 13.53 1.18 -1.21
N ARG A 255 13.99 1.76 -2.32
CA ARG A 255 13.13 2.42 -3.31
C ARG A 255 13.33 1.81 -4.69
N THR A 256 12.24 1.40 -5.32
CA THR A 256 12.23 0.97 -6.71
C THR A 256 12.78 2.08 -7.61
N THR A 257 13.83 1.77 -8.37
CA THR A 257 14.60 2.76 -9.14
C THR A 257 14.49 2.49 -10.62
N ALA A 258 13.87 3.43 -11.33
CA ALA A 258 13.72 3.46 -12.79
C ALA A 258 13.12 2.17 -13.35
N THR A 259 11.86 2.24 -13.79
CA THR A 259 11.24 1.17 -14.58
C THR A 259 12.16 0.77 -15.72
N LYS A 260 12.51 -0.52 -15.76
CA LYS A 260 12.97 -1.11 -17.01
C LYS A 260 11.77 -1.31 -17.91
N CYS A 261 12.02 -1.81 -19.10
CA CYS A 261 10.96 -2.27 -19.97
C CYS A 261 11.15 -3.75 -20.29
N ALA A 262 10.04 -4.46 -20.36
CA ALA A 262 9.97 -5.68 -21.13
C ALA A 262 9.11 -5.42 -22.37
N ARG A 263 9.37 -6.15 -23.45
CA ARG A 263 8.74 -5.93 -24.76
C ARG A 263 8.21 -7.24 -25.31
N ASN A 264 7.02 -7.19 -25.91
CA ASN A 264 6.46 -8.32 -26.65
C ASN A 264 6.42 -9.62 -25.83
N LEU A 265 6.29 -9.51 -24.50
CA LEU A 265 6.15 -10.68 -23.63
C LEU A 265 4.93 -11.48 -24.06
N VAL A 266 5.04 -12.80 -24.15
CA VAL A 266 3.86 -13.65 -24.46
C VAL A 266 3.08 -14.05 -23.21
N LYS A 267 3.73 -14.07 -22.05
CA LYS A 267 3.16 -14.39 -20.73
C LYS A 267 3.78 -13.47 -19.66
N PRO A 268 3.17 -13.32 -18.49
CA PRO A 268 3.77 -12.59 -17.38
C PRO A 268 5.16 -13.14 -17.04
N LYS A 269 6.08 -12.24 -16.69
CA LYS A 269 7.48 -12.55 -16.40
C LYS A 269 7.74 -12.46 -14.90
N LEU A 270 8.35 -13.49 -14.31
CA LEU A 270 8.79 -13.44 -12.91
C LEU A 270 9.78 -12.29 -12.64
N THR A 271 9.56 -11.54 -11.56
CA THR A 271 10.48 -10.50 -11.08
C THR A 271 11.30 -10.99 -9.90
N ASN A 272 12.38 -10.28 -9.56
CA ASN A 272 13.24 -10.55 -8.41
C ASN A 272 12.63 -10.03 -7.10
N ALA A 273 11.34 -10.32 -6.88
CA ALA A 273 10.54 -9.84 -5.73
C ALA A 273 10.51 -8.31 -5.60
N VAL A 274 10.35 -7.61 -6.73
CA VAL A 274 10.06 -6.17 -6.74
C VAL A 274 8.61 -5.98 -7.18
N TRP A 275 7.86 -5.25 -6.35
CA TRP A 275 6.43 -4.96 -6.49
C TRP A 275 6.23 -3.44 -6.63
N GLY A 276 5.13 -3.02 -7.23
CA GLY A 276 4.76 -1.61 -7.35
C GLY A 276 3.29 -1.35 -7.00
N ALA A 277 3.02 -0.24 -6.33
CA ALA A 277 1.69 0.06 -5.78
C ALA A 277 0.65 0.49 -6.81
N GLY A 278 1.08 0.88 -8.01
CA GLY A 278 0.20 1.36 -9.09
C GLY A 278 -0.71 0.27 -9.66
N LEU A 279 -0.32 -0.99 -9.58
CA LEU A 279 -1.13 -2.17 -9.92
C LEU A 279 -0.67 -3.36 -9.09
N SER A 280 -1.61 -4.01 -8.40
CA SER A 280 -1.41 -5.31 -7.75
C SER A 280 -2.65 -6.17 -8.01
N PHE A 281 -2.53 -7.24 -8.80
CA PHE A 281 -3.64 -8.12 -9.17
C PHE A 281 -3.30 -9.59 -8.85
N SER A 282 -4.17 -10.26 -8.11
CA SER A 282 -3.95 -11.62 -7.60
C SER A 282 -5.26 -12.28 -7.17
N LYS A 283 -5.21 -13.54 -6.71
CA LYS A 283 -6.27 -14.11 -5.90
C LYS A 283 -6.37 -13.41 -4.54
N CYS A 284 -7.58 -13.30 -3.99
CA CYS A 284 -7.83 -12.55 -2.77
C CYS A 284 -7.11 -13.10 -1.53
N HIS A 285 -6.73 -14.38 -1.51
CA HIS A 285 -5.87 -14.90 -0.45
C HIS A 285 -4.53 -14.14 -0.33
N ALA A 286 -4.02 -13.51 -1.41
CA ALA A 286 -2.82 -12.68 -1.34
C ALA A 286 -3.03 -11.42 -0.50
N GLU A 287 -4.09 -10.64 -0.79
CA GLU A 287 -4.42 -9.42 -0.05
C GLU A 287 -4.90 -9.72 1.38
N LEU A 288 -5.54 -10.86 1.62
CA LEU A 288 -5.98 -11.30 2.96
C LEU A 288 -4.83 -11.81 3.84
N LYS A 289 -3.82 -12.48 3.27
CA LYS A 289 -2.64 -12.93 4.05
C LYS A 289 -1.64 -11.82 4.28
N VAL A 290 -1.52 -10.92 3.31
CA VAL A 290 -0.55 -9.84 3.34
C VAL A 290 -1.35 -8.55 3.28
N PRO A 291 -1.95 -8.04 4.37
CA PRO A 291 -2.60 -6.73 4.36
C PRO A 291 -1.55 -5.60 4.44
N VAL A 292 -1.84 -4.42 3.88
CA VAL A 292 -0.89 -3.27 4.00
C VAL A 292 -0.83 -2.84 5.46
N ASP A 293 0.37 -2.54 5.96
CA ASP A 293 0.57 -2.19 7.36
C ASP A 293 0.08 -0.76 7.65
N PRO A 294 -1.03 -0.57 8.40
CA PRO A 294 -1.54 0.75 8.73
C PRO A 294 -0.66 1.47 9.77
N HIS A 295 0.33 0.80 10.38
CA HIS A 295 1.23 1.36 11.39
C HIS A 295 2.46 2.05 10.78
N THR A 296 2.37 2.45 9.51
CA THR A 296 3.47 3.07 8.77
C THR A 296 3.10 4.46 8.23
N PRO A 297 2.56 5.38 9.06
CA PRO A 297 2.10 6.68 8.61
C PRO A 297 3.25 7.49 7.99
N GLY A 298 2.93 8.19 6.92
CA GLY A 298 3.88 9.04 6.20
C GLY A 298 4.90 8.29 5.34
N ILE A 299 4.90 6.95 5.36
CA ILE A 299 5.77 6.17 4.49
C ILE A 299 5.29 6.29 3.04
N PHE A 300 6.26 6.58 2.18
CA PHE A 300 6.11 6.55 0.72
C PHE A 300 7.28 5.75 0.12
N ASP A 301 8.51 6.13 0.45
CA ASP A 301 9.69 5.32 0.15
C ASP A 301 9.79 4.14 1.13
N GLY A 302 9.88 2.92 0.61
CA GLY A 302 10.06 1.69 1.40
C GLY A 302 8.86 0.76 1.46
N GLU A 303 7.64 1.28 1.29
CA GLU A 303 6.43 0.45 1.39
C GLU A 303 6.38 -0.64 0.33
N GLU A 304 6.80 -0.33 -0.91
CA GLU A 304 6.72 -1.26 -2.02
C GLU A 304 7.60 -2.49 -1.82
N PHE A 305 8.86 -2.29 -1.41
CA PHE A 305 9.77 -3.41 -1.17
C PHE A 305 9.43 -4.16 0.13
N ASN A 306 8.94 -3.45 1.16
CA ASN A 306 8.43 -4.12 2.36
C ASN A 306 7.26 -5.04 2.03
N ARG A 307 6.32 -4.56 1.21
CA ARG A 307 5.21 -5.36 0.75
C ARG A 307 5.66 -6.53 -0.11
N ALA A 308 6.63 -6.34 -1.00
CA ALA A 308 7.21 -7.41 -1.80
C ALA A 308 7.90 -8.49 -0.96
N ALA A 309 8.66 -8.08 0.06
CA ALA A 309 9.33 -8.99 0.99
C ALA A 309 8.32 -9.86 1.76
N ARG A 310 7.21 -9.25 2.19
CA ARG A 310 6.12 -9.98 2.84
C ARG A 310 5.44 -10.94 1.88
N PHE A 311 5.12 -10.52 0.65
CA PHE A 311 4.60 -11.43 -0.37
C PHE A 311 5.52 -12.66 -0.55
N PHE A 312 6.82 -12.44 -0.78
CA PHE A 312 7.78 -13.52 -0.96
C PHE A 312 7.83 -14.50 0.22
N THR A 313 7.92 -13.97 1.45
CA THR A 313 7.99 -14.80 2.67
C THR A 313 6.70 -15.57 2.97
N TYR A 314 5.56 -15.10 2.45
CA TYR A 314 4.28 -15.84 2.44
C TYR A 314 4.12 -16.83 1.27
N GLY A 315 5.14 -16.95 0.40
CA GLY A 315 5.16 -17.87 -0.74
C GLY A 315 4.65 -17.26 -2.06
N TYR A 316 4.38 -15.95 -2.11
CA TYR A 316 3.93 -15.26 -3.31
C TYR A 316 5.06 -14.81 -4.22
N ASP A 317 4.79 -14.85 -5.52
CA ASP A 317 5.74 -14.50 -6.56
C ASP A 317 5.20 -13.33 -7.38
N VAL A 318 6.02 -12.30 -7.55
CA VAL A 318 5.62 -11.10 -8.29
C VAL A 318 5.97 -11.25 -9.77
N TYR A 319 5.01 -10.96 -10.63
CA TYR A 319 5.18 -11.02 -12.08
C TYR A 319 4.92 -9.67 -12.72
N THR A 320 5.77 -9.30 -13.67
CA THR A 320 5.50 -8.20 -14.60
C THR A 320 4.41 -8.62 -15.58
N PRO A 321 3.31 -7.86 -15.71
CA PRO A 321 2.29 -8.08 -16.74
C PRO A 321 2.89 -8.19 -18.14
N ASN A 322 2.30 -9.00 -19.02
CA ASN A 322 2.74 -9.04 -20.43
C ASN A 322 2.13 -7.91 -21.28
N ARG A 323 1.05 -7.26 -20.80
CA ARG A 323 0.36 -6.15 -21.46
C ARG A 323 -0.08 -5.11 -20.43
N VAL A 324 -0.41 -3.91 -20.91
CA VAL A 324 -1.00 -2.84 -20.09
C VAL A 324 -2.51 -2.78 -20.35
N TYR A 325 -3.32 -3.03 -19.31
CA TYR A 325 -4.78 -2.93 -19.37
C TYR A 325 -5.37 -1.93 -18.36
N VAL A 326 -4.54 -1.48 -17.42
CA VAL A 326 -4.85 -0.46 -16.42
C VAL A 326 -3.83 0.66 -16.62
N LEU A 327 -4.29 1.91 -16.62
CA LEU A 327 -3.50 3.09 -16.94
C LEU A 327 -3.77 4.19 -15.91
N HIS A 328 -2.82 5.10 -15.75
CA HIS A 328 -2.85 6.13 -14.71
C HIS A 328 -2.86 7.54 -15.33
N ASP A 329 -3.71 8.43 -14.81
CA ASP A 329 -3.74 9.83 -15.21
C ASP A 329 -2.68 10.64 -14.45
N TYR A 330 -1.42 10.53 -14.87
CA TYR A 330 -0.30 11.25 -14.24
C TYR A 330 -0.44 12.76 -14.35
N HIS A 331 -0.97 13.27 -15.46
CA HIS A 331 -1.11 14.71 -15.65
C HIS A 331 -2.25 15.28 -14.80
N GLY A 332 -3.43 14.65 -14.81
CA GLY A 332 -4.58 15.11 -14.05
C GLY A 332 -4.35 15.05 -12.55
N SER A 333 -3.68 14.01 -12.05
CA SER A 333 -3.48 13.83 -10.60
C SER A 333 -2.32 14.65 -10.04
N GLN A 334 -1.15 14.67 -10.71
CA GLN A 334 0.05 15.31 -10.17
C GLN A 334 0.05 16.84 -10.24
N HIS A 335 -0.74 17.44 -11.12
CA HIS A 335 -0.87 18.90 -11.21
C HIS A 335 -1.84 19.48 -10.17
N ASN A 336 -2.56 18.63 -9.41
CA ASN A 336 -3.45 19.07 -8.36
C ASN A 336 -2.70 19.12 -7.02
N PRO A 337 -2.39 20.30 -6.45
CA PRO A 337 -1.64 20.36 -5.18
C PRO A 337 -2.41 19.74 -4.00
N LYS A 338 -3.72 19.56 -4.10
CA LYS A 338 -4.55 18.94 -3.04
C LYS A 338 -4.32 17.44 -2.88
N THR A 339 -3.97 16.73 -3.95
CA THR A 339 -3.82 15.26 -3.94
C THR A 339 -2.48 14.81 -3.38
N SER A 340 -1.50 15.73 -3.28
CA SER A 340 -0.16 15.47 -2.73
C SER A 340 0.06 16.07 -1.34
N SER A 341 -0.95 16.72 -0.74
CA SER A 341 -0.81 17.45 0.52
C SER A 341 -1.07 16.62 1.79
N TRP A 342 -1.12 15.28 1.67
CA TRP A 342 -1.36 14.40 2.82
C TRP A 342 -0.24 14.47 3.87
N GLY A 343 0.93 15.02 3.54
CA GLY A 343 2.02 15.32 4.48
C GLY A 343 1.67 16.28 5.62
N HIS A 344 0.49 16.91 5.59
CA HIS A 344 -0.08 17.72 6.67
C HIS A 344 -1.20 17.01 7.46
N GLY A 345 -1.35 15.70 7.26
CA GLY A 345 -2.32 14.87 7.97
C GLY A 345 -1.97 14.66 9.45
N LYS A 346 -2.72 13.80 10.15
CA LYS A 346 -2.57 13.55 11.60
C LYS A 346 -1.42 12.60 11.91
N PHE A 347 -0.22 12.94 11.46
CA PHE A 347 1.02 12.30 11.85
C PHE A 347 2.15 13.33 11.90
N GLY A 348 3.09 13.15 12.82
CA GLY A 348 4.26 13.99 12.98
C GLY A 348 5.54 13.31 12.54
N GLN A 349 6.65 14.03 12.71
CA GLN A 349 7.98 13.48 12.43
C GLN A 349 8.28 12.23 13.28
N GLU A 350 7.82 12.20 14.54
CA GLU A 350 7.99 11.05 15.45
C GLU A 350 7.30 9.79 14.91
N ASP A 351 6.06 9.91 14.42
CA ASP A 351 5.31 8.80 13.82
C ASP A 351 6.03 8.25 12.58
N LEU A 352 6.55 9.14 11.73
CA LEU A 352 7.32 8.75 10.55
C LEU A 352 8.63 8.05 10.91
N GLN A 353 9.33 8.49 11.96
CA GLN A 353 10.53 7.80 12.44
C GLN A 353 10.21 6.40 12.99
N ASN A 354 9.11 6.27 13.74
CA ASN A 354 8.64 4.97 14.23
C ASN A 354 8.24 4.04 13.08
N ALA A 355 7.63 4.59 12.01
CA ALA A 355 7.32 3.83 10.82
C ALA A 355 8.59 3.30 10.14
N TYR A 356 9.63 4.12 9.98
CA TYR A 356 10.92 3.66 9.46
C TYR A 356 11.57 2.62 10.38
N TYR A 357 11.54 2.82 11.70
CA TYR A 357 12.05 1.84 12.67
C TYR A 357 11.35 0.48 12.54
N ARG A 358 10.02 0.48 12.38
CA ARG A 358 9.20 -0.72 12.15
C ARG A 358 9.58 -1.42 10.84
N LEU A 359 9.68 -0.69 9.72
CA LEU A 359 10.08 -1.26 8.43
C LEU A 359 11.51 -1.83 8.47
N ASN A 360 12.43 -1.14 9.15
CA ASN A 360 13.81 -1.59 9.28
C ASN A 360 13.95 -2.84 10.12
N THR A 361 13.21 -2.92 11.22
CA THR A 361 13.14 -4.12 12.07
C THR A 361 12.59 -5.32 11.29
N MET A 362 11.57 -5.10 10.46
CA MET A 362 10.93 -6.17 9.70
C MET A 362 11.87 -6.81 8.65
N LEU A 363 12.77 -6.02 8.08
CA LEU A 363 13.63 -6.42 6.96
C LEU A 363 15.12 -6.52 7.31
N ASP A 364 15.48 -6.48 8.59
CA ASP A 364 16.87 -6.45 9.06
C ASP A 364 17.73 -5.36 8.40
N ILE A 365 17.12 -4.21 8.15
CA ILE A 365 17.83 -3.03 7.64
C ILE A 365 18.43 -2.29 8.84
N PRO A 366 19.69 -1.78 8.75
CA PRO A 366 20.29 -1.01 9.84
C PRO A 366 19.43 0.18 10.27
N GLY A 367 19.12 0.21 11.57
CA GLY A 367 18.24 1.22 12.18
C GLY A 367 16.94 0.65 12.77
N GLY A 368 16.73 -0.67 12.74
CA GLY A 368 15.63 -1.36 13.43
C GLY A 368 15.96 -1.79 14.86
N GLU A 369 15.08 -2.62 15.43
CA GLU A 369 15.18 -3.20 16.77
C GLU A 369 16.39 -4.13 16.92
N LEU A 370 17.11 -3.97 18.03
CA LEU A 370 18.33 -4.72 18.32
C LEU A 370 18.07 -5.94 19.21
N ASP A 371 16.98 -5.92 19.98
CA ASP A 371 16.54 -7.08 20.73
C ASP A 371 15.94 -8.13 19.80
N GLU A 372 16.61 -9.28 19.70
CA GLU A 372 16.22 -10.37 18.79
C GLU A 372 14.78 -10.87 19.05
N GLN A 373 14.31 -10.87 20.30
CA GLN A 373 12.98 -11.35 20.65
C GLN A 373 11.89 -10.35 20.29
N LYS A 374 12.11 -9.06 20.56
CA LYS A 374 11.19 -7.98 20.14
C LYS A 374 11.11 -7.90 18.61
N ALA A 375 12.25 -8.00 17.93
CA ALA A 375 12.29 -8.04 16.47
C ALA A 375 11.54 -9.25 15.92
N LEU A 376 11.72 -10.43 16.52
CA LEU A 376 11.02 -11.66 16.14
C LEU A 376 9.50 -11.55 16.37
N GLN A 377 9.06 -10.94 17.47
CA GLN A 377 7.64 -10.69 17.74
C GLN A 377 7.01 -9.85 16.62
N LEU A 378 7.66 -8.75 16.21
CA LEU A 378 7.20 -7.94 15.08
C LEU A 378 7.19 -8.74 13.77
N LYS A 379 8.26 -9.49 13.48
CA LYS A 379 8.36 -10.30 12.26
C LYS A 379 7.28 -11.37 12.16
N ARG A 380 6.77 -11.88 13.28
CA ARG A 380 5.69 -12.88 13.33
C ARG A 380 4.28 -12.29 13.47
N SER A 381 4.18 -10.97 13.61
CA SER A 381 2.89 -10.28 13.78
C SER A 381 2.03 -10.30 12.51
N ARG A 382 0.77 -9.87 12.62
CA ARG A 382 -0.19 -9.70 11.49
C ARG A 382 0.42 -8.99 10.28
N TYR A 383 1.23 -7.96 10.51
CA TYR A 383 1.86 -7.17 9.45
C TYR A 383 3.33 -7.53 9.23
N GLY A 384 3.81 -8.61 9.84
CA GLY A 384 5.17 -9.12 9.70
C GLY A 384 5.41 -9.94 8.44
N LEU A 385 6.47 -10.74 8.48
CA LEU A 385 6.90 -11.66 7.44
C LEU A 385 6.07 -12.95 7.46
N GLY A 386 5.98 -13.60 6.31
CA GLY A 386 5.37 -14.91 6.19
C GLY A 386 6.30 -16.02 6.69
N ASP A 387 5.78 -17.23 6.65
CA ASP A 387 6.40 -18.39 7.26
C ASP A 387 6.69 -19.53 6.27
N ARG A 388 6.69 -19.19 4.97
CA ARG A 388 6.88 -20.13 3.86
C ARG A 388 8.27 -20.04 3.25
N ARG A 389 8.86 -18.84 3.21
CA ARG A 389 10.23 -18.56 2.80
C ARG A 389 10.85 -17.58 3.79
N THR A 390 12.16 -17.66 3.96
CA THR A 390 12.95 -16.83 4.87
C THR A 390 13.33 -15.49 4.24
N LEU A 391 13.73 -14.53 5.08
CA LEU A 391 14.30 -13.26 4.63
C LEU A 391 15.65 -13.46 3.90
N ASP A 392 16.45 -14.45 4.29
CA ASP A 392 17.72 -14.77 3.62
C ASP A 392 17.48 -15.29 2.19
N GLU A 393 16.48 -16.15 1.99
CA GLU A 393 16.06 -16.58 0.64
C GLU A 393 15.60 -15.40 -0.21
N LEU A 394 14.90 -14.41 0.37
CA LEU A 394 14.55 -13.18 -0.34
C LEU A 394 15.80 -12.39 -0.75
N ILE A 395 16.78 -12.23 0.14
CA ILE A 395 18.02 -11.49 -0.14
C ILE A 395 18.77 -12.17 -1.30
N GLU A 396 18.88 -13.50 -1.30
CA GLU A 396 19.53 -14.24 -2.38
C GLU A 396 18.76 -14.15 -3.70
N PHE A 397 17.44 -14.34 -3.65
CA PHE A 397 16.56 -14.30 -4.80
C PHE A 397 16.48 -12.90 -5.42
N SER A 398 16.21 -11.88 -4.61
CA SER A 398 16.11 -10.49 -5.07
C SER A 398 17.47 -9.90 -5.44
N GLY A 399 18.52 -10.40 -4.79
CA GLY A 399 19.87 -9.86 -4.79
C GLY A 399 20.04 -8.61 -3.95
N VAL A 400 19.00 -8.09 -3.30
CA VAL A 400 19.07 -6.81 -2.57
C VAL A 400 19.76 -7.00 -1.22
N ASP A 401 20.84 -6.27 -0.98
CA ASP A 401 21.58 -6.35 0.27
C ASP A 401 20.99 -5.40 1.31
N LEU A 402 20.00 -5.90 2.05
CA LEU A 402 19.27 -5.14 3.07
C LEU A 402 20.17 -4.75 4.25
N ARG A 403 21.04 -5.67 4.67
CA ARG A 403 21.90 -5.52 5.86
C ARG A 403 23.02 -4.49 5.63
N HIS A 404 23.52 -4.36 4.42
CA HIS A 404 24.55 -3.37 4.07
C HIS A 404 24.02 -2.18 3.25
N LYS A 405 22.70 -2.11 3.02
CA LYS A 405 22.05 -1.06 2.21
C LYS A 405 22.64 -0.93 0.80
N ARG A 406 22.90 -2.06 0.13
CA ARG A 406 23.44 -2.09 -1.25
C ARG A 406 22.41 -2.65 -2.21
N ALA A 407 22.37 -2.08 -3.42
CA ALA A 407 21.43 -2.50 -4.45
C ALA A 407 21.59 -3.96 -4.90
N THR A 408 22.77 -4.55 -4.64
CA THR A 408 23.08 -5.92 -5.01
C THR A 408 24.09 -6.54 -4.04
N ILE A 409 23.91 -7.81 -3.67
CA ILE A 409 24.84 -8.59 -2.83
C ILE A 409 26.12 -9.00 -3.57
N ASP A 410 26.06 -9.18 -4.89
CA ASP A 410 27.15 -9.77 -5.69
C ASP A 410 27.55 -8.96 -6.93
N GLY A 411 26.83 -7.87 -7.21
CA GLY A 411 27.02 -7.06 -8.41
C GLY A 411 26.24 -7.57 -9.61
N LYS A 412 25.41 -8.63 -9.47
CA LYS A 412 24.63 -9.19 -10.58
C LYS A 412 23.26 -8.55 -10.68
N ASN A 413 22.86 -8.25 -11.92
CA ASN A 413 21.57 -7.71 -12.26
C ASN A 413 20.52 -8.82 -12.46
N ARG A 414 19.52 -8.85 -11.56
CA ARG A 414 18.43 -9.84 -11.55
C ARG A 414 17.17 -9.39 -12.30
N CYS A 415 17.27 -8.35 -13.14
CA CYS A 415 16.19 -7.97 -14.07
C CYS A 415 15.89 -9.02 -15.15
N GLY A 416 16.85 -9.89 -15.46
CA GLY A 416 16.78 -10.82 -16.57
C GLY A 416 15.89 -12.04 -16.30
N ASN A 417 16.24 -13.15 -16.94
CA ASN A 417 15.66 -14.44 -16.60
C ASN A 417 16.15 -14.85 -15.20
N ILE A 418 15.22 -15.28 -14.34
CA ILE A 418 15.50 -15.65 -12.96
C ILE A 418 14.82 -16.98 -12.65
N GLN A 419 15.48 -17.84 -11.89
CA GLN A 419 14.91 -19.12 -11.45
C GLN A 419 13.96 -18.88 -10.27
N TRP A 420 12.80 -19.52 -10.32
CA TRP A 420 11.85 -19.51 -9.22
C TRP A 420 12.40 -20.23 -7.98
N VAL A 421 11.99 -19.78 -6.79
CA VAL A 421 12.38 -20.37 -5.52
C VAL A 421 11.20 -21.14 -4.93
N PRO A 422 11.30 -22.46 -4.74
CA PRO A 422 10.21 -23.28 -4.20
C PRO A 422 9.92 -22.97 -2.73
N PHE A 423 8.74 -23.37 -2.28
CA PHE A 423 8.37 -23.37 -0.86
C PHE A 423 7.40 -24.51 -0.57
N ILE A 424 7.23 -24.83 0.71
CA ILE A 424 6.26 -25.83 1.14
C ILE A 424 4.94 -25.12 1.48
N GLU A 425 3.88 -25.45 0.74
CA GLU A 425 2.54 -24.92 0.98
C GLU A 425 2.04 -25.32 2.39
N HIS A 426 1.30 -24.41 3.03
CA HIS A 426 0.67 -24.72 4.31
C HIS A 426 -0.26 -25.94 4.17
N PRO A 427 -0.33 -26.87 5.14
CA PRO A 427 -1.12 -28.11 5.01
C PRO A 427 -2.63 -27.92 4.76
N LYS A 428 -3.17 -26.74 5.08
CA LYS A 428 -4.55 -26.33 4.80
C LYS A 428 -4.74 -25.68 3.40
N GLY A 429 -3.71 -25.69 2.56
CA GLY A 429 -3.69 -25.18 1.20
C GLY A 429 -3.69 -23.65 1.08
N ALA A 430 -3.79 -23.17 -0.16
CA ALA A 430 -3.76 -21.73 -0.50
C ALA A 430 -4.85 -20.89 0.18
N ASN A 431 -6.01 -21.47 0.50
CA ASN A 431 -7.13 -20.77 1.12
C ASN A 431 -6.97 -20.51 2.62
N PHE A 432 -5.93 -21.06 3.24
CA PHE A 432 -5.66 -20.81 4.65
C PHE A 432 -5.32 -19.33 4.90
N ILE A 433 -6.14 -18.62 5.65
CA ILE A 433 -5.84 -17.25 6.09
C ILE A 433 -5.40 -17.30 7.55
N PRO A 434 -4.15 -16.93 7.90
CA PRO A 434 -3.69 -16.89 9.28
C PRO A 434 -4.52 -15.92 10.11
N THR A 435 -4.66 -16.25 11.39
CA THR A 435 -5.45 -15.45 12.35
C THR A 435 -4.52 -14.83 13.38
N PHE A 436 -4.82 -13.59 13.76
CA PHE A 436 -4.00 -12.83 14.70
C PHE A 436 -4.88 -12.15 15.73
N ASP A 437 -4.36 -11.92 16.92
CA ASP A 437 -5.03 -11.10 17.93
C ASP A 437 -5.18 -9.66 17.41
N ASP A 438 -6.37 -9.09 17.57
CA ASP A 438 -6.67 -7.74 17.06
C ASP A 438 -5.95 -6.63 17.85
N THR A 439 -5.44 -6.93 19.05
CA THR A 439 -4.78 -5.96 19.93
C THR A 439 -3.26 -6.12 19.94
N THR A 440 -2.77 -7.35 20.10
CA THR A 440 -1.33 -7.63 20.20
C THR A 440 -0.70 -7.92 18.84
N GLU A 441 -1.51 -8.17 17.80
CA GLU A 441 -1.08 -8.62 16.47
C GLU A 441 -0.38 -9.99 16.48
N GLU A 442 -0.38 -10.70 17.61
CA GLU A 442 0.28 -12.00 17.74
C GLU A 442 -0.49 -13.09 16.99
N PRO A 443 0.21 -14.06 16.39
CA PRO A 443 -0.41 -15.17 15.70
C PRO A 443 -1.21 -16.04 16.66
N LEU A 444 -2.45 -16.35 16.29
CA LEU A 444 -3.38 -17.20 17.06
C LEU A 444 -3.35 -18.67 16.61
N ASP A 445 -2.64 -18.96 15.52
CA ASP A 445 -2.50 -20.26 14.90
C ASP A 445 -1.21 -21.00 15.34
N LEU A 446 -0.73 -20.70 16.56
CA LEU A 446 0.40 -21.37 17.19
C LEU A 446 0.00 -22.73 17.85
N PRO A 447 0.93 -23.70 17.95
CA PRO A 447 2.28 -23.69 17.38
C PRO A 447 2.27 -23.77 15.85
N TYR A 448 3.33 -23.26 15.21
CA TYR A 448 3.46 -23.33 13.76
C TYR A 448 3.47 -24.79 13.27
N ASP A 449 2.96 -25.01 12.07
CA ASP A 449 3.00 -26.33 11.45
C ASP A 449 4.43 -26.69 11.01
N LYS A 450 4.74 -27.99 10.87
CA LYS A 450 6.11 -28.48 10.57
C LYS A 450 6.68 -28.01 9.23
N SER A 451 5.86 -27.52 8.30
CA SER A 451 6.31 -26.94 7.03
C SER A 451 6.70 -25.47 7.15
N SER A 452 6.40 -24.83 8.27
CA SER A 452 6.72 -23.43 8.53
C SER A 452 8.21 -23.23 8.79
N VAL A 453 8.79 -22.15 8.25
CA VAL A 453 10.16 -21.73 8.59
C VAL A 453 10.27 -21.18 10.02
N TRP A 454 9.14 -20.92 10.68
CA TRP A 454 9.09 -20.51 12.08
C TRP A 454 8.92 -21.69 13.05
N TYR A 455 8.75 -22.91 12.57
CA TYR A 455 8.59 -24.10 13.39
C TYR A 455 9.82 -24.34 14.27
N ASP A 456 9.61 -24.47 15.57
CA ASP A 456 10.66 -24.81 16.54
C ASP A 456 10.29 -26.10 17.29
N PRO A 457 10.97 -27.23 17.02
CA PRO A 457 10.64 -28.49 17.67
C PRO A 457 10.87 -28.52 19.20
N GLN A 458 11.68 -27.59 19.73
CA GLN A 458 11.93 -27.46 21.17
C GLN A 458 10.80 -26.70 21.89
N ILE A 459 10.18 -25.73 21.23
CA ILE A 459 9.08 -24.92 21.75
C ILE A 459 7.72 -25.58 21.46
N ASP A 460 7.56 -26.20 20.28
CA ASP A 460 6.28 -26.63 19.72
C ASP A 460 5.90 -28.10 20.08
N GLY A 461 6.50 -28.66 21.14
CA GLY A 461 6.01 -29.86 21.82
C GLY A 461 6.21 -31.21 21.10
N ALA A 462 6.89 -31.26 19.94
CA ALA A 462 7.24 -32.51 19.26
C ALA A 462 8.69 -32.97 19.52
N GLY A 463 9.28 -32.53 20.63
CA GLY A 463 10.62 -32.92 21.10
C GLY A 463 10.67 -33.51 22.51
N ALA A 464 9.52 -33.71 23.17
CA ALA A 464 9.45 -34.36 24.49
C ALA A 464 9.70 -35.88 24.36
N GLY A 465 10.93 -36.27 24.01
CA GLY A 465 11.34 -37.68 23.95
C GLY A 465 12.26 -38.10 22.81
N MET A 466 12.76 -37.19 21.97
CA MET A 466 13.73 -37.54 20.92
C MET A 466 15.14 -37.11 21.31
N ILE A 467 16.04 -38.09 21.36
CA ILE A 467 17.47 -37.93 21.65
C ILE A 467 18.10 -37.12 20.51
N SER A 468 18.84 -36.07 20.86
CA SER A 468 19.61 -35.25 19.93
C SER A 468 20.49 -36.13 19.06
N ARG A 469 20.32 -36.06 17.74
CA ARG A 469 21.38 -36.43 16.82
C ARG A 469 22.24 -35.19 16.67
N ASP A 470 23.54 -35.31 16.89
CA ASP A 470 24.48 -34.21 16.66
C ASP A 470 24.29 -33.69 15.23
N VAL A 471 23.60 -32.56 15.12
CA VAL A 471 23.66 -31.72 13.94
C VAL A 471 25.05 -31.12 14.01
N ILE A 472 25.85 -31.36 12.98
CA ILE A 472 27.03 -30.55 12.75
C ILE A 472 26.47 -29.17 12.43
N GLU A 473 26.24 -28.38 13.47
CA GLU A 473 26.15 -26.94 13.35
C GLU A 473 27.47 -26.53 12.70
N ASN A 474 27.39 -25.95 11.51
CA ASN A 474 28.39 -24.95 11.18
C ASN A 474 28.09 -23.79 12.15
N GLU A 475 28.56 -23.91 13.39
CA GLU A 475 28.65 -22.79 14.32
C GLU A 475 29.41 -21.70 13.57
N GLU A 476 28.69 -20.66 13.13
CA GLU A 476 29.31 -19.41 12.76
C GLU A 476 30.15 -19.01 13.97
N ALA A 477 31.47 -18.94 13.77
CA ALA A 477 32.39 -18.87 14.90
C ALA A 477 31.97 -17.68 15.78
N PRO A 478 32.05 -17.77 17.12
CA PRO A 478 31.65 -16.67 18.00
C PRO A 478 32.29 -15.33 17.62
N LYS A 479 33.50 -15.38 17.03
CA LYS A 479 34.20 -14.23 16.45
C LYS A 479 33.57 -13.66 15.18
N GLU A 480 33.03 -14.48 14.29
CA GLU A 480 32.29 -14.02 13.10
C GLU A 480 30.97 -13.37 13.51
N LYS A 481 30.24 -13.96 14.47
CA LYS A 481 29.04 -13.34 15.05
C LYS A 481 29.37 -12.03 15.76
N GLU A 482 30.43 -11.98 16.58
CA GLU A 482 30.88 -10.75 17.23
C GLU A 482 31.35 -9.70 16.21
N LEU A 483 32.04 -10.11 15.15
CA LEU A 483 32.48 -9.22 14.08
C LEU A 483 31.28 -8.63 13.34
N ARG A 484 30.31 -9.46 12.96
CA ARG A 484 29.06 -9.01 12.33
C ARG A 484 28.29 -8.03 13.21
N HIS A 485 28.12 -8.34 14.50
CA HIS A 485 27.47 -7.42 15.46
C HIS A 485 28.27 -6.12 15.62
N ALA A 486 29.60 -6.17 15.58
CA ALA A 486 30.45 -4.98 15.65
C ALA A 486 30.36 -4.13 14.37
N GLU A 487 30.32 -4.77 13.21
CA GLU A 487 30.12 -4.13 11.90
C GLU A 487 28.73 -3.49 11.78
N GLU A 488 27.68 -4.19 12.21
CA GLU A 488 26.30 -3.66 12.29
C GLU A 488 26.21 -2.48 13.24
N LYS A 489 26.86 -2.55 14.42
CA LYS A 489 26.88 -1.46 15.39
C LYS A 489 27.68 -0.24 14.89
N ALA A 490 28.77 -0.47 14.16
CA ALA A 490 29.55 0.58 13.51
C ALA A 490 28.75 1.25 12.38
N ALA A 491 28.09 0.46 11.52
CA ALA A 491 27.20 0.95 10.48
C ALA A 491 26.03 1.77 11.07
N HIS A 492 25.46 1.32 12.19
CA HIS A 492 24.41 2.04 12.92
C HIS A 492 24.89 3.40 13.46
N ALA A 493 26.12 3.48 13.98
CA ALA A 493 26.69 4.73 14.46
C ALA A 493 26.93 5.75 13.33
N VAL A 494 27.45 5.30 12.19
CA VAL A 494 27.62 6.12 10.99
C VAL A 494 26.27 6.61 10.48
N PHE A 495 25.28 5.72 10.40
CA PHE A 495 23.93 6.06 9.94
C PHE A 495 23.22 7.05 10.86
N LYS A 496 23.42 6.96 12.18
CA LYS A 496 22.89 7.93 13.15
C LYS A 496 23.45 9.33 12.91
N GLU A 497 24.69 9.46 12.44
CA GLU A 497 25.30 10.74 12.07
C GLU A 497 24.84 11.23 10.68
N GLU A 498 24.70 10.34 9.69
CA GLU A 498 24.16 10.69 8.37
C GLU A 498 22.69 11.11 8.43
N ALA A 499 21.87 10.42 9.23
CA ALA A 499 20.47 10.80 9.48
C ALA A 499 20.36 12.18 10.14
N LYS A 500 21.30 12.53 11.04
CA LYS A 500 21.40 13.89 11.60
C LYS A 500 21.82 14.92 10.54
N GLN A 501 22.70 14.57 9.61
CA GLN A 501 23.14 15.45 8.53
C GLN A 501 22.04 15.66 7.46
N LEU A 502 21.30 14.61 7.11
CA LEU A 502 20.16 14.66 6.18
C LEU A 502 18.98 15.43 6.77
N ALA A 503 18.75 15.31 8.09
CA ALA A 503 17.79 16.16 8.81
C ALA A 503 18.21 17.65 8.82
N GLY A 504 19.51 17.95 8.66
CA GLY A 504 20.03 19.31 8.56
C GLY A 504 20.08 19.90 7.14
N ASN A 505 20.15 19.05 6.11
CA ASN A 505 20.37 19.44 4.71
C ASN A 505 19.21 19.07 3.77
N SER A 506 17.96 19.00 4.26
CA SER A 506 16.84 18.72 3.37
C SER A 506 16.73 19.82 2.30
N HIS A 507 16.61 19.39 1.04
CA HIS A 507 16.31 20.24 -0.11
C HIS A 507 14.92 20.95 -0.02
N HIS A 508 14.28 20.92 1.15
CA HIS A 508 13.12 21.75 1.50
C HIS A 508 13.51 23.00 2.31
N ALA A 509 14.79 23.22 2.64
CA ALA A 509 15.22 24.42 3.37
C ALA A 509 14.87 25.74 2.64
N ASP A 510 14.87 25.75 1.30
CA ASP A 510 14.47 26.92 0.50
C ASP A 510 12.95 27.12 0.42
N GLU A 511 12.16 26.04 0.44
CA GLU A 511 10.69 26.13 0.54
C GLU A 511 10.24 26.55 1.93
N HIS A 512 10.89 26.00 2.98
CA HIS A 512 10.66 26.41 4.36
C HIS A 512 11.18 27.82 4.65
N LYS A 513 12.29 28.28 4.04
CA LYS A 513 12.74 29.69 4.16
C LYS A 513 11.82 30.67 3.47
N ARG A 514 11.28 30.33 2.30
CA ARG A 514 10.32 31.18 1.58
C ARG A 514 8.98 31.27 2.32
N LEU A 515 8.56 30.20 2.99
CA LEU A 515 7.37 30.18 3.83
C LEU A 515 7.60 30.84 5.21
N ALA A 516 8.78 30.67 5.81
CA ALA A 516 9.16 31.33 7.06
C ALA A 516 9.34 32.85 6.88
N ALA A 517 9.90 33.31 5.75
CA ALA A 517 9.97 34.74 5.41
C ALA A 517 8.58 35.37 5.19
N ALA A 518 7.58 34.56 4.82
CA ALA A 518 6.18 34.99 4.75
C ALA A 518 5.45 34.96 6.11
N LEU A 519 6.07 34.37 7.14
CA LEU A 519 5.51 34.22 8.49
C LEU A 519 6.25 35.07 9.55
N GLU A 520 7.45 35.60 9.24
CA GLU A 520 8.18 36.54 10.11
C GLU A 520 7.69 38.00 9.99
N GLU A 521 6.64 38.29 9.22
CA GLU A 521 5.95 39.61 9.28
C GLU A 521 5.08 39.78 10.54
N ASP A 522 4.89 38.74 11.36
CA ASP A 522 4.14 38.85 12.62
C ASP A 522 4.89 38.19 13.80
N GLY A 523 5.54 39.04 14.62
CA GLY A 523 5.73 38.77 16.05
C GLY A 523 7.16 38.41 16.49
N ALA A 524 7.88 39.41 16.98
CA ALA A 524 9.11 39.25 17.75
C ALA A 524 8.83 38.89 19.22
N GLU A 525 9.60 37.94 19.78
CA GLU A 525 10.45 38.09 21.00
C GLU A 525 11.03 36.74 21.45
N ARG A 526 12.33 36.71 21.79
CA ARG A 526 13.10 35.51 22.15
C ARG A 526 13.46 35.47 23.63
N GLY A 527 13.37 34.28 24.24
CA GLY A 527 14.05 33.91 25.49
C GLY A 527 14.78 32.58 25.34
N HIS A 528 16.04 32.53 25.76
CA HIS A 528 16.95 31.38 25.64
C HIS A 528 16.47 30.16 26.48
N LYS A 529 16.28 29.00 25.83
CA LYS A 529 16.25 27.67 26.46
C LYS A 529 17.36 26.81 25.85
N GLU A 530 18.00 26.00 26.68
CA GLU A 530 19.05 25.07 26.30
C GLU A 530 18.48 24.01 25.34
N VAL A 531 18.98 23.99 24.10
CA VAL A 531 18.49 23.14 23.02
C VAL A 531 19.27 21.84 23.03
N VAL A 532 18.69 20.80 23.62
CA VAL A 532 19.13 19.43 23.36
C VAL A 532 18.48 18.99 22.04
N SER A 533 19.24 18.40 21.12
CA SER A 533 18.68 17.98 19.82
C SER A 533 17.49 17.03 20.01
N SER A 534 16.46 17.16 19.18
CA SER A 534 15.27 16.31 19.19
C SER A 534 15.60 14.81 19.10
N ALA A 535 16.71 14.46 18.44
CA ALA A 535 17.22 13.09 18.35
C ALA A 535 17.77 12.55 19.69
N ALA A 536 18.41 13.40 20.49
CA ALA A 536 18.88 13.01 21.83
C ALA A 536 17.70 12.91 22.82
N ALA A 537 16.69 13.77 22.67
CA ALA A 537 15.45 13.68 23.44
C ALA A 537 14.65 12.41 23.10
N ALA A 538 14.59 12.02 21.82
CA ALA A 538 13.91 10.80 21.38
C ALA A 538 14.60 9.51 21.87
N ALA A 539 15.94 9.45 21.82
CA ALA A 539 16.69 8.30 22.34
C ALA A 539 16.52 8.11 23.85
N LEU A 540 16.56 9.20 24.62
CA LEU A 540 16.32 9.18 26.07
C LEU A 540 14.88 8.77 26.42
N LYS A 541 13.92 9.10 25.56
CA LYS A 541 12.50 8.79 25.76
C LYS A 541 12.17 7.35 25.35
N ALA A 542 12.84 6.82 24.31
CA ALA A 542 12.79 5.40 23.96
C ALA A 542 13.35 4.51 25.08
N GLU A 543 14.49 4.88 25.67
CA GLU A 543 15.03 4.23 26.89
C GLU A 543 14.09 4.35 28.10
N GLN A 544 13.31 5.42 28.18
CA GLN A 544 12.34 5.62 29.25
C GLN A 544 11.07 4.77 29.06
N MET A 545 10.59 4.63 27.83
CA MET A 545 9.46 3.76 27.48
C MET A 545 9.80 2.27 27.67
N GLU A 546 11.06 1.90 27.46
CA GLU A 546 11.59 0.56 27.75
C GLU A 546 11.59 0.25 29.25
N LYS A 547 11.86 1.25 30.12
CA LYS A 547 11.75 1.10 31.58
C LYS A 547 10.32 1.03 32.11
N GLU A 548 9.34 1.50 31.33
CA GLU A 548 7.93 1.55 31.71
C GLU A 548 7.12 0.33 31.21
N GLY A 549 7.74 -0.63 30.53
CA GLY A 549 7.08 -1.88 30.09
C GLY A 549 5.99 -1.65 29.04
N VAL A 550 6.09 -0.58 28.25
CA VAL A 550 5.11 -0.21 27.23
C VAL A 550 5.36 -1.01 25.94
N VAL A 551 4.29 -1.57 25.36
CA VAL A 551 4.26 -2.29 24.08
C VAL A 551 5.11 -1.57 23.02
N VAL A 552 6.12 -2.28 22.50
CA VAL A 552 7.22 -1.74 21.68
C VAL A 552 6.73 -1.09 20.37
N PHE A 553 5.57 -1.52 19.86
CA PHE A 553 4.94 -0.96 18.68
C PHE A 553 3.44 -0.76 18.95
N PRO A 554 3.03 0.33 19.62
CA PRO A 554 1.62 0.52 19.94
C PRO A 554 0.82 0.67 18.63
N PRO A 555 -0.32 -0.02 18.47
CA PRO A 555 -1.16 0.18 17.30
C PRO A 555 -1.60 1.65 17.27
N LEU A 556 -1.25 2.34 16.18
CA LEU A 556 -1.62 3.74 15.93
C LEU A 556 -3.14 3.95 15.87
N LEU A 557 -3.91 2.87 15.71
CA LEU A 557 -5.37 2.88 15.66
C LEU A 557 -6.01 2.88 17.05
N ARG A 558 -5.63 3.84 17.92
CA ARG A 558 -6.44 4.17 19.09
C ARG A 558 -7.42 5.29 18.75
N GLY A 559 -8.59 4.89 18.24
CA GLY A 559 -9.70 5.77 17.95
C GLY A 559 -11.02 5.03 17.73
N SER A 560 -11.86 5.01 18.77
CA SER A 560 -13.23 4.47 18.87
C SER A 560 -13.38 2.96 19.13
N PRO A 561 -14.06 2.55 20.22
CA PRO A 561 -14.53 1.17 20.38
C PRO A 561 -15.52 0.84 19.26
N GLN A 562 -15.27 -0.28 18.56
CA GLN A 562 -16.32 -1.02 17.89
C GLN A 562 -17.28 -1.56 18.96
N SER A 563 -18.47 -0.96 19.07
CA SER A 563 -19.61 -1.64 19.68
C SER A 563 -20.92 -1.16 19.11
N ALA A 564 -21.65 -2.11 18.53
CA ALA A 564 -23.10 -2.16 18.37
C ALA A 564 -23.77 -1.14 17.42
N LEU A 565 -24.10 -1.65 16.22
CA LEU A 565 -25.35 -1.29 15.54
C LEU A 565 -26.53 -1.49 16.52
N THR A 566 -27.05 -0.40 17.07
CA THR A 566 -28.39 -0.38 17.66
C THR A 566 -29.28 0.62 16.93
N THR A 567 -30.32 0.07 16.33
CA THR A 567 -31.57 0.69 15.88
C THR A 567 -32.01 1.88 16.72
N GLY A 568 -32.51 2.92 16.04
CA GLY A 568 -32.72 4.24 16.60
C GLY A 568 -33.68 4.37 17.78
N LYS A 569 -33.49 5.46 18.53
CA LYS A 569 -34.50 6.23 19.25
C LYS A 569 -33.93 7.61 19.60
N LEU A 570 -34.74 8.64 19.35
CA LEU A 570 -34.52 10.04 19.72
C LEU A 570 -34.15 10.18 21.20
N PHE A 571 -33.05 10.89 21.50
CA PHE A 571 -32.91 11.64 22.76
C PHE A 571 -32.19 12.96 22.52
N LEU A 572 -32.88 14.05 22.82
CA LEU A 572 -32.34 15.42 22.93
C LEU A 572 -31.37 15.51 24.11
N SER A 573 -30.19 16.08 23.89
CA SER A 573 -29.37 16.63 24.98
C SER A 573 -28.64 17.89 24.53
N GLN A 574 -29.02 19.01 25.15
CA GLN A 574 -28.35 20.31 25.04
C GLN A 574 -27.05 20.30 25.84
N LYS A 575 -25.96 20.83 25.27
CA LYS A 575 -24.87 21.42 26.07
C LYS A 575 -24.52 22.81 25.57
N LYS A 576 -24.59 23.77 26.50
CA LYS A 576 -24.29 25.20 26.40
C LYS A 576 -22.77 25.43 26.57
N HIS A 577 -22.21 26.41 25.87
CA HIS A 577 -20.92 27.02 26.22
C HIS A 577 -21.11 28.53 26.41
N GLY A 578 -20.66 29.06 27.55
CA GLY A 578 -20.78 30.48 27.90
C GLY A 578 -19.61 30.98 28.74
N ILE A 579 -18.92 32.01 28.23
CA ILE A 579 -18.53 33.32 28.84
C ILE A 579 -17.88 33.33 30.26
N GLU A 580 -17.48 32.21 30.85
CA GLU A 580 -16.98 32.24 32.24
C GLU A 580 -15.53 32.76 32.38
N HIS A 581 -14.71 32.75 31.34
CA HIS A 581 -13.28 33.09 31.43
C HIS A 581 -12.89 34.55 31.11
N LEU A 582 -13.84 35.49 31.01
CA LEU A 582 -13.51 36.90 30.73
C LEU A 582 -13.33 37.76 31.99
N PRO A 583 -12.39 38.74 31.98
CA PRO A 583 -12.22 39.73 33.06
C PRO A 583 -13.51 40.54 33.31
N ILE A 584 -13.79 40.89 34.57
CA ILE A 584 -15.05 41.54 35.00
C ILE A 584 -15.35 42.83 34.22
N GLN A 585 -14.32 43.61 33.88
CA GLN A 585 -14.42 44.83 33.08
C GLN A 585 -15.00 44.55 31.67
N VAL A 586 -14.60 43.42 31.07
CA VAL A 586 -15.08 42.96 29.75
C VAL A 586 -16.50 42.40 29.84
N LYS A 587 -16.82 41.70 30.95
CA LYS A 587 -18.18 41.22 31.22
C LYS A 587 -19.19 42.37 31.31
N ILE A 588 -18.82 43.47 31.96
CA ILE A 588 -19.69 44.66 32.07
C ILE A 588 -19.86 45.36 30.70
N ALA A 589 -18.80 45.48 29.90
CA ALA A 589 -18.89 46.08 28.56
C ALA A 589 -19.75 45.26 27.59
N VAL A 590 -19.65 43.93 27.63
CA VAL A 590 -20.46 43.02 26.81
C VAL A 590 -21.93 43.06 27.23
N ILE A 591 -22.22 43.11 28.53
CA ILE A 591 -23.60 43.23 29.04
C ILE A 591 -24.22 44.57 28.62
N LEU A 592 -23.48 45.68 28.70
CA LEU A 592 -23.99 46.99 28.28
C LEU A 592 -24.22 47.10 26.76
N MET A 593 -23.38 46.46 25.93
CA MET A 593 -23.61 46.39 24.48
C MET A 593 -24.84 45.55 24.12
N ILE A 594 -25.06 44.42 24.81
CA ILE A 594 -26.21 43.54 24.56
C ILE A 594 -27.53 44.23 24.95
N PHE A 595 -27.56 44.96 26.07
CA PHE A 595 -28.77 45.72 26.46
C PHE A 595 -29.01 46.95 25.57
N GLY A 596 -27.96 47.61 25.06
CA GLY A 596 -28.09 48.73 24.12
C GLY A 596 -28.64 48.32 22.75
N LEU A 597 -28.28 47.13 22.25
CA LEU A 597 -28.76 46.60 20.97
C LEU A 597 -30.20 46.06 21.05
N CYS A 598 -30.63 45.53 22.20
CA CYS A 598 -32.01 45.03 22.39
C CYS A 598 -33.07 46.13 22.51
N ALA A 599 -32.71 47.35 22.95
CA ALA A 599 -33.66 48.47 23.02
C ALA A 599 -33.94 49.12 21.65
N ALA A 600 -33.03 48.99 20.68
CA ALA A 600 -33.16 49.59 19.35
C ALA A 600 -34.00 48.77 18.35
N VAL A 601 -34.24 47.47 18.64
CA VAL A 601 -34.97 46.56 17.75
C VAL A 601 -36.46 46.40 18.14
N ILE A 602 -36.86 46.84 19.34
CA ILE A 602 -38.24 46.69 19.83
C ILE A 602 -39.14 47.90 19.48
N THR A 603 -38.59 49.02 18.99
CA THR A 603 -39.39 50.23 18.66
C THR A 603 -39.74 50.41 17.18
N SER A 604 -39.37 49.50 16.28
CA SER A 604 -39.56 49.65 14.83
C SER A 604 -40.27 48.45 14.19
N GLY A 605 -41.49 48.13 14.64
CA GLY A 605 -42.23 47.01 14.07
C GLY A 605 -43.72 46.91 14.40
N SER A 606 -44.54 47.96 14.16
CA SER A 606 -45.99 47.76 14.01
C SER A 606 -46.65 48.87 13.18
N GLY A 607 -47.34 48.49 12.09
CA GLY A 607 -48.12 49.44 11.28
C GLY A 607 -48.58 48.92 9.91
N ARG A 608 -49.65 48.13 9.90
CA ARG A 608 -50.42 47.69 8.72
C ARG A 608 -50.90 48.88 7.85
N GLY A 609 -50.99 48.71 6.53
CA GLY A 609 -51.99 49.45 5.74
C GLY A 609 -51.85 49.55 4.21
N ARG A 610 -52.62 48.71 3.51
CA ARG A 610 -53.31 48.96 2.21
C ARG A 610 -52.52 49.15 0.89
N ARG A 611 -52.68 48.14 0.04
CA ARG A 611 -52.73 48.17 -1.44
C ARG A 611 -53.59 49.32 -1.98
N LYS A 612 -53.09 50.03 -2.98
CA LYS A 612 -53.87 50.71 -4.02
C LYS A 612 -53.23 50.45 -5.40
N LYS A 613 -54.08 50.12 -6.37
CA LYS A 613 -53.92 50.11 -7.85
C LYS A 613 -53.05 51.30 -8.34
N ASN A 614 -52.34 51.29 -9.47
CA ASN A 614 -52.77 50.88 -10.82
C ASN A 614 -51.59 50.97 -11.84
N SER A 615 -51.70 50.20 -12.95
CA SER A 615 -51.37 50.56 -14.35
C SER A 615 -49.95 50.99 -14.80
N LYS A 616 -49.37 50.10 -15.63
CA LYS A 616 -49.01 50.24 -17.06
C LYS A 616 -47.99 51.31 -17.55
N LYS A 617 -47.22 50.81 -18.54
CA LYS A 617 -46.40 51.45 -19.59
C LYS A 617 -45.00 51.87 -19.11
N ARG A 618 -43.93 51.52 -19.82
CA ARG A 618 -43.78 51.25 -21.26
C ARG A 618 -42.62 50.29 -21.51
#